data_AF-A0A9P8ZMG7-F1
#
_entry.id   AF-A0A9P8ZMG7-F1
#
_cell.length_a   1.000
_cell.length_b   1.000
_cell.length_c   1.000
_cell.angle_alpha   90.00
_cell.angle_beta   90.00
_cell.angle_gamma   90.00
#
_symmetry.space_group_name_H-M   'P 1'
#
loop_
_entity.id
_entity.type
_entity.pdbx_description
1 polymer ?
#
loop_
_entity_poly.entity_id
_entity_poly.type
_entity_poly.pdbx_seq_one_letter_code
_entity_poly.pdbx_strand_id
1 'polypeptide(L)'
;MSYIGGITVVYGDNINQKPSNAISEINSNDPDINKGFKGKFVWLVPEWTSNPTKAVGNFEIVISDLEISGMQDLSKGAGGKYRYLRPYRDNHRAIEIGLLRLRTIKMTKPYGGWDAITTDINEGRGGDFLYILLRWE
;
A
#
# COMPACT_ATOMS: atom_id res chain seq x y z
N MET A 1 17.24 12.25 10.38
CA MET A 1 16.66 11.01 9.84
C MET A 1 15.20 11.27 9.50
N SER A 2 14.68 10.67 8.44
CA SER A 2 13.25 10.72 8.11
C SER A 2 12.71 9.30 8.02
N TYR A 3 11.53 9.08 8.58
CA TYR A 3 10.86 7.79 8.65
C TYR A 3 9.50 7.87 7.97
N ILE A 4 8.97 6.74 7.54
CA ILE A 4 7.58 6.64 7.12
C ILE A 4 6.70 6.73 8.37
N GLY A 5 5.81 7.72 8.44
CA GLY A 5 4.86 7.91 9.53
C GLY A 5 3.44 7.45 9.19
N GLY A 6 3.12 7.34 7.91
CA GLY A 6 1.80 7.02 7.40
C GLY A 6 1.76 6.98 5.87
N ILE A 7 0.55 6.83 5.32
CA ILE A 7 0.27 6.85 3.88
C ILE A 7 -1.04 7.62 3.67
N THR A 8 -1.03 8.55 2.73
CA THR A 8 -2.24 9.15 2.18
C THR A 8 -2.68 8.35 0.95
N VAL A 9 -3.97 8.03 0.84
CA VAL A 9 -4.55 7.45 -0.38
C VAL A 9 -5.05 8.57 -1.30
N VAL A 10 -4.67 8.50 -2.57
CA VAL A 10 -5.08 9.46 -3.61
C VAL A 10 -5.87 8.74 -4.70
N TYR A 11 -7.04 9.28 -5.02
CA TYR A 11 -7.89 8.77 -6.11
C TYR A 11 -7.73 9.60 -7.37
N GLY A 12 -7.79 8.95 -8.53
CA GLY A 12 -7.82 9.58 -9.84
C GLY A 12 -8.87 8.98 -10.76
N ASP A 13 -9.25 9.76 -11.75
CA ASP A 13 -10.12 9.38 -12.88
C ASP A 13 -9.31 8.94 -14.11
N ASN A 14 -8.04 9.30 -14.18
CA ASN A 14 -7.13 8.86 -15.25
C ASN A 14 -5.68 8.81 -14.78
N ILE A 15 -4.84 8.05 -15.50
CA ILE A 15 -3.43 7.79 -15.15
C ILE A 15 -2.57 9.06 -15.02
N ASN A 16 -2.92 10.15 -15.70
CA ASN A 16 -2.13 11.39 -15.68
C ASN A 16 -2.28 12.16 -14.36
N GLN A 17 -3.23 11.77 -13.51
CA GLN A 17 -3.43 12.34 -12.18
C GLN A 17 -2.57 11.66 -11.10
N LYS A 18 -1.73 10.68 -11.49
CA LYS A 18 -0.81 10.03 -10.56
C LYS A 18 0.10 11.05 -9.89
N PRO A 19 0.13 11.13 -8.54
CA PRO A 19 1.08 11.98 -7.85
C PRO A 19 2.54 11.62 -8.22
N SER A 20 3.39 12.64 -8.37
CA SER A 20 4.81 12.45 -8.68
C SER A 20 5.57 11.75 -7.54
N ASN A 21 5.10 11.91 -6.31
CA ASN A 21 5.63 11.30 -5.09
C ASN A 21 4.86 10.05 -4.64
N ALA A 22 4.06 9.44 -5.52
CA ALA A 22 3.43 8.16 -5.22
C ALA A 22 4.49 7.06 -5.01
N ILE A 23 4.20 6.10 -4.12
CA ILE A 23 5.03 4.92 -3.89
C ILE A 23 5.22 4.19 -5.23
N SER A 24 6.48 3.87 -5.55
CA SER A 24 6.83 3.20 -6.81
C SER A 24 6.69 1.68 -6.68
N GLU A 25 6.37 1.02 -7.79
CA GLU A 25 6.45 -0.44 -7.89
C GLU A 25 7.88 -0.85 -8.22
N ILE A 26 8.45 -1.77 -7.43
CA ILE A 26 9.90 -2.02 -7.41
C ILE A 26 10.43 -2.79 -8.62
N ASN A 27 9.55 -3.40 -9.42
CA ASN A 27 9.87 -4.09 -10.67
C ASN A 27 9.38 -3.30 -11.90
N SER A 28 9.14 -1.99 -11.76
CA SER A 28 8.64 -1.11 -12.83
C SER A 28 7.27 -1.52 -13.41
N ASN A 29 6.45 -2.23 -12.63
CA ASN A 29 5.04 -2.43 -12.97
C ASN A 29 4.20 -1.18 -12.63
N ASP A 30 2.89 -1.31 -12.79
CA ASP A 30 1.93 -0.25 -12.54
C ASP A 30 1.66 -0.06 -11.03
N PRO A 31 1.92 1.13 -10.46
CA PRO A 31 1.69 1.42 -9.05
C PRO A 31 0.21 1.72 -8.73
N ASP A 32 -0.68 1.75 -9.71
CA ASP A 32 -2.12 1.82 -9.46
C ASP A 32 -2.58 0.58 -8.68
N ILE A 33 -3.09 0.77 -7.47
CA ILE A 33 -3.59 -0.32 -6.62
C ILE A 33 -4.74 -1.06 -7.32
N ASN A 34 -5.56 -0.33 -8.09
CA ASN A 34 -6.69 -0.87 -8.84
C ASN A 34 -6.32 -1.36 -10.25
N LYS A 35 -5.02 -1.50 -10.58
CA LYS A 35 -4.62 -2.06 -11.87
C LYS A 35 -5.30 -3.39 -12.17
N GLY A 36 -5.95 -3.47 -13.33
CA GLY A 36 -6.69 -4.67 -13.77
C GLY A 36 -8.12 -4.74 -13.25
N PHE A 37 -8.51 -3.79 -12.41
CA PHE A 37 -9.86 -3.60 -11.92
C PHE A 37 -10.47 -2.33 -12.52
N LYS A 38 -11.80 -2.29 -12.65
CA LYS A 38 -12.53 -1.07 -13.04
C LYS A 38 -12.54 -0.08 -11.87
N GLY A 39 -13.06 1.12 -12.07
CA GLY A 39 -13.24 2.11 -11.01
C GLY A 39 -12.21 3.23 -11.06
N LYS A 40 -11.89 3.81 -9.90
CA LYS A 40 -10.89 4.87 -9.79
C LYS A 40 -9.49 4.27 -9.87
N PHE A 41 -8.56 5.06 -10.40
CA PHE A 41 -7.14 4.87 -10.14
C PHE A 41 -6.87 5.18 -8.66
N VAL A 42 -6.03 4.39 -8.02
CA VAL A 42 -5.72 4.53 -6.60
C VAL A 42 -4.21 4.47 -6.43
N TRP A 43 -3.62 5.53 -5.86
CA TRP A 43 -2.20 5.57 -5.54
C TRP A 43 -1.98 5.84 -4.06
N LEU A 44 -0.84 5.38 -3.57
CA LEU A 44 -0.39 5.59 -2.20
C LEU A 44 0.72 6.64 -2.20
N VAL A 45 0.62 7.62 -1.32
CA VAL A 45 1.64 8.66 -1.13
C VAL A 45 2.20 8.52 0.29
N PRO A 46 3.52 8.35 0.47
CA PRO A 46 4.09 8.19 1.79
C PRO A 46 4.06 9.51 2.56
N GLU A 47 3.69 9.43 3.83
CA GLU A 47 3.79 10.55 4.77
C GLU A 47 5.05 10.39 5.59
N TRP A 48 5.99 11.34 5.47
CA TRP A 48 7.27 11.30 6.15
C TRP A 48 7.22 12.02 7.51
N THR A 49 7.96 11.52 8.48
CA THR A 49 8.10 12.12 9.81
C THR A 49 9.54 12.13 10.27
N SER A 50 9.91 13.12 11.09
CA SER A 50 11.18 13.17 11.81
C SER A 50 11.07 12.62 13.24
N ASN A 51 9.84 12.34 13.71
CA ASN A 51 9.63 11.81 15.05
C ASN A 51 9.68 10.26 15.02
N PRO A 52 10.70 9.62 15.63
CA PRO A 52 10.82 8.17 15.62
C PRO A 52 9.65 7.45 16.30
N THR A 53 8.92 8.08 17.23
CA THR A 53 7.75 7.46 17.87
C THR A 53 6.50 7.44 16.99
N LYS A 54 6.51 8.21 15.90
CA LYS A 54 5.46 8.21 14.88
C LYS A 54 5.78 7.30 13.69
N ALA A 55 7.01 6.79 13.61
CA ALA A 55 7.43 5.90 12.54
C ALA A 55 6.61 4.61 12.56
N VAL A 56 6.34 4.07 11.38
CA VAL A 56 5.70 2.77 11.20
C VAL A 56 6.77 1.69 11.08
N GLY A 57 6.46 0.50 11.62
CA GLY A 57 7.20 -0.72 11.33
C GLY A 57 6.53 -1.52 10.20
N ASN A 58 5.19 -1.45 10.11
CA ASN A 58 4.40 -2.09 9.05
C ASN A 58 3.07 -1.35 8.78
N PHE A 59 2.27 -1.89 7.85
CA PHE A 59 0.86 -1.56 7.66
C PHE A 59 0.01 -2.83 7.74
N GLU A 60 -1.16 -2.72 8.37
CA GLU A 60 -2.18 -3.74 8.35
C GLU A 60 -3.15 -3.49 7.19
N ILE A 61 -3.41 -4.53 6.39
CA ILE A 61 -4.49 -4.50 5.39
C ILE A 61 -5.77 -4.98 6.06
N VAL A 62 -6.76 -4.09 6.15
CA VAL A 62 -8.07 -4.41 6.70
C VAL A 62 -9.04 -4.61 5.54
N ILE A 63 -9.62 -5.80 5.40
CA ILE A 63 -10.67 -6.11 4.41
C ILE A 63 -12.01 -6.22 5.13
N SER A 64 -13.02 -5.51 4.64
CA SER A 64 -14.33 -5.40 5.31
C SER A 64 -15.48 -5.50 4.32
N ASP A 65 -16.55 -6.18 4.72
CA ASP A 65 -17.83 -6.19 3.98
C ASP A 65 -18.59 -4.87 4.12
N LEU A 66 -18.31 -4.08 5.17
CA LEU A 66 -18.93 -2.79 5.44
C LEU A 66 -17.92 -1.64 5.28
N GLU A 67 -18.40 -0.49 4.81
CA GLU A 67 -17.61 0.73 4.76
C GLU A 67 -17.23 1.14 6.19
N ILE A 68 -15.96 1.52 6.40
CA ILE A 68 -15.48 2.06 7.67
C ILE A 68 -15.39 3.56 7.53
N SER A 69 -16.28 4.27 8.21
CA SER A 69 -16.33 5.74 8.20
C SER A 69 -14.98 6.33 8.59
N GLY A 70 -14.51 7.30 7.79
CA GLY A 70 -13.25 8.00 8.02
C GLY A 70 -12.00 7.28 7.47
N MET A 71 -12.13 6.08 6.89
CA MET A 71 -11.01 5.41 6.22
C MET A 71 -11.08 5.53 4.70
N GLN A 72 -9.92 5.56 4.05
CA GLN A 72 -9.81 5.67 2.60
C GLN A 72 -9.75 4.28 1.96
N ASP A 73 -10.80 3.91 1.24
CA ASP A 73 -10.93 2.62 0.56
C ASP A 73 -9.99 2.48 -0.64
N LEU A 74 -9.06 1.51 -0.60
CA LEU A 74 -8.16 1.23 -1.71
C LEU A 74 -8.87 0.56 -2.90
N SER A 75 -10.13 0.15 -2.73
CA SER A 75 -10.96 -0.46 -3.77
C SER A 75 -11.86 0.52 -4.51
N LYS A 76 -11.68 1.84 -4.29
CA LYS A 76 -12.68 2.85 -4.66
C LYS A 76 -13.23 2.69 -6.08
N GLY A 77 -14.53 2.40 -6.17
CA GLY A 77 -15.26 2.28 -7.44
C GLY A 77 -15.04 0.96 -8.20
N ALA A 78 -14.23 0.03 -7.68
CA ALA A 78 -14.01 -1.28 -8.28
C ALA A 78 -15.04 -2.33 -7.83
N GLY A 79 -15.82 -2.03 -6.78
CA GLY A 79 -16.76 -2.96 -6.16
C GLY A 79 -16.08 -4.05 -5.32
N GLY A 80 -16.90 -4.94 -4.75
CA GLY A 80 -16.45 -5.98 -3.82
C GLY A 80 -16.25 -5.46 -2.39
N LYS A 81 -15.49 -6.20 -1.58
CA LYS A 81 -15.16 -5.81 -0.20
C LYS A 81 -14.28 -4.57 -0.18
N TYR A 82 -14.54 -3.68 0.77
CA TYR A 82 -13.71 -2.53 1.07
C TYR A 82 -12.36 -2.98 1.61
N ARG A 83 -11.33 -2.16 1.38
CA ARG A 83 -10.03 -2.41 1.98
C ARG A 83 -9.29 -1.15 2.35
N TYR A 84 -8.54 -1.22 3.45
CA TYR A 84 -7.94 -0.06 4.08
C TYR A 84 -6.52 -0.34 4.55
N LEU A 85 -5.74 0.73 4.67
CA LEU A 85 -4.43 0.70 5.32
C LEU A 85 -4.55 1.24 6.74
N ARG A 86 -4.02 0.49 7.70
CA ARG A 86 -3.81 0.96 9.07
C ARG A 86 -2.32 0.95 9.38
N PRO A 87 -1.72 2.09 9.78
CA PRO A 87 -0.34 2.11 10.25
C PRO A 87 -0.14 1.19 11.45
N TYR A 88 0.87 0.33 11.41
CA TYR A 88 1.30 -0.53 12.51
C TYR A 88 2.66 -0.05 13.03
N ARG A 89 2.71 0.28 14.33
CA ARG A 89 3.89 0.84 14.99
C ARG A 89 4.38 -0.12 16.05
N ASP A 90 5.67 -0.45 15.95
CA ASP A 90 6.40 -1.31 16.88
C ASP A 90 7.80 -0.70 17.11
N ASN A 91 8.78 -1.53 17.48
CA ASN A 91 10.15 -1.05 17.70
C ASN A 91 10.94 -0.81 16.40
N HIS A 92 10.36 -1.11 15.24
CA HIS A 92 10.98 -0.88 13.93
C HIS A 92 10.59 0.48 13.37
N ARG A 93 11.49 1.05 12.57
CA ARG A 93 11.33 2.38 11.96
C ARG A 93 11.61 2.29 10.48
N ALA A 94 10.57 2.31 9.66
CA ALA A 94 10.72 2.26 8.21
C ALA A 94 11.33 3.55 7.65
N ILE A 95 12.35 3.39 6.81
CA ILE A 95 13.05 4.47 6.09
C ILE A 95 12.87 4.36 4.56
N GLU A 96 12.39 3.22 4.06
CA GLU A 96 12.08 3.00 2.66
C GLU A 96 10.75 2.27 2.51
N ILE A 97 10.04 2.54 1.40
CA ILE A 97 8.76 1.93 1.09
C ILE A 97 8.62 1.67 -0.41
N GLY A 98 8.06 0.52 -0.78
CA GLY A 98 7.84 0.13 -2.16
C GLY A 98 6.57 -0.70 -2.34
N LEU A 99 6.06 -0.76 -3.56
CA LEU A 99 5.01 -1.69 -3.96
C LEU A 99 5.63 -2.89 -4.68
N LEU A 100 5.09 -4.08 -4.43
CA LEU A 100 5.45 -5.30 -5.16
C LEU A 100 4.20 -5.94 -5.75
N ARG A 101 4.16 -6.04 -7.08
CA ARG A 101 3.09 -6.69 -7.83
C ARG A 101 3.59 -7.99 -8.45
N LEU A 102 2.87 -9.08 -8.21
CA LEU A 102 3.23 -10.41 -8.69
C LEU A 102 2.01 -11.12 -9.31
N ARG A 103 2.18 -11.74 -10.48
CA ARG A 103 1.06 -12.38 -11.19
C ARG A 103 0.68 -13.76 -10.66
N THR A 104 1.66 -14.52 -10.18
CA THR A 104 1.50 -15.97 -9.97
C THR A 104 1.91 -16.46 -8.59
N ILE A 105 2.74 -15.69 -7.86
CA ILE A 105 3.32 -16.12 -6.59
C ILE A 105 2.75 -15.25 -5.47
N LYS A 106 2.01 -15.88 -4.55
CA LYS A 106 1.62 -15.26 -3.29
C LYS A 106 2.83 -15.22 -2.37
N MET A 107 3.17 -14.05 -1.85
CA MET A 107 4.22 -13.86 -0.86
C MET A 107 3.65 -13.96 0.56
N THR A 108 4.44 -14.53 1.46
CA THR A 108 4.15 -14.58 2.90
C THR A 108 5.32 -14.07 3.75
N LYS A 109 6.43 -13.68 3.09
CA LYS A 109 7.65 -13.17 3.72
C LYS A 109 8.24 -12.05 2.86
N PRO A 110 9.02 -11.14 3.45
CA PRO A 110 9.75 -10.12 2.70
C PRO A 110 10.69 -10.73 1.65
N TYR A 111 10.95 -9.97 0.58
CA TYR A 111 11.79 -10.37 -0.56
C TYR A 111 12.91 -9.34 -0.76
N GLY A 112 14.04 -9.72 -1.35
CA GLY A 112 14.98 -8.76 -1.97
C GLY A 112 15.57 -7.69 -1.04
N GLY A 113 15.87 -8.02 0.22
CA GLY A 113 16.46 -7.08 1.18
C GLY A 113 15.49 -6.06 1.76
N TRP A 114 14.19 -6.37 1.72
CA TRP A 114 13.16 -5.67 2.47
C TRP A 114 12.91 -6.39 3.80
N ASP A 115 12.56 -5.65 4.86
CA ASP A 115 12.44 -6.19 6.23
C ASP A 115 11.00 -6.56 6.59
N ALA A 116 10.03 -5.89 5.97
CA ALA A 116 8.61 -6.14 6.18
C ALA A 116 7.82 -6.15 4.87
N ILE A 117 6.70 -6.89 4.91
CA ILE A 117 5.71 -6.99 3.84
C ILE A 117 4.32 -7.00 4.47
N THR A 118 3.32 -6.43 3.78
CA THR A 118 1.92 -6.55 4.18
C THR A 118 1.32 -7.89 3.78
N THR A 119 0.09 -8.17 4.21
CA THR A 119 -0.74 -9.16 3.51
C THR A 119 -1.11 -8.66 2.11
N ASP A 120 -1.70 -9.55 1.30
CA ASP A 120 -2.09 -9.24 -0.08
C ASP A 120 -3.26 -8.23 -0.11
N ILE A 121 -3.01 -7.07 -0.69
CA ILE A 121 -4.01 -6.02 -0.88
C ILE A 121 -5.14 -6.50 -1.80
N ASN A 122 -4.83 -7.38 -2.76
CA ASN A 122 -5.81 -7.92 -3.71
C ASN A 122 -6.48 -9.21 -3.24
N GLU A 123 -6.33 -9.58 -1.97
CA GLU A 123 -6.90 -10.81 -1.45
C GLU A 123 -8.43 -10.86 -1.70
N GLY A 124 -8.87 -11.97 -2.30
CA GLY A 124 -10.28 -12.19 -2.65
C GLY A 124 -10.78 -11.45 -3.90
N ARG A 125 -9.95 -10.67 -4.61
CA ARG A 125 -10.33 -10.01 -5.87
C ARG A 125 -10.00 -10.80 -7.13
N GLY A 126 -9.08 -11.75 -7.02
CA GLY A 126 -8.42 -12.38 -8.17
C GLY A 126 -7.43 -11.44 -8.87
N GLY A 127 -6.73 -11.94 -9.89
CA GLY A 127 -5.70 -11.18 -10.60
C GLY A 127 -4.35 -11.20 -9.89
N ASP A 128 -3.59 -10.10 -10.02
CA ASP A 128 -2.24 -9.99 -9.45
C ASP A 128 -2.27 -9.85 -7.92
N PHE A 129 -1.32 -10.47 -7.25
CA PHE A 129 -0.99 -10.18 -5.85
C PHE A 129 -0.32 -8.81 -5.74
N LEU A 130 -0.62 -8.09 -4.66
CA LEU A 130 -0.07 -6.75 -4.42
C LEU A 130 0.27 -6.53 -2.95
N TYR A 131 1.48 -6.04 -2.70
CA TYR A 131 2.01 -5.84 -1.35
C TYR A 131 2.67 -4.48 -1.20
N ILE A 132 2.69 -3.97 0.03
CA ILE A 132 3.61 -2.91 0.45
C ILE A 132 4.83 -3.58 1.10
N LEU A 133 6.03 -3.14 0.74
CA LEU A 133 7.29 -3.53 1.33
C LEU A 133 7.89 -2.36 2.11
N LEU A 134 8.57 -2.65 3.22
CA LEU A 134 9.26 -1.66 4.04
C LEU A 134 10.68 -2.10 4.37
N ARG A 135 11.63 -1.17 4.31
CA ARG A 135 12.99 -1.33 4.84
C ARG A 135 13.14 -0.47 6.07
N TRP A 136 13.71 -1.04 7.12
CA TRP A 136 13.96 -0.36 8.38
C TRP A 136 15.34 0.32 8.40
N GLU A 137 15.56 1.20 9.36
CA GLU A 137 16.85 1.88 9.60
C GLU A 137 18.01 0.96 10.01
#